data_AF-A0A534XKG5-F1
#
_entry.id   AF-A0A534XKG5-F1
#
_cell.length_a   1.000
_cell.length_b   1.000
_cell.length_c   1.000
_cell.angle_alpha   90.00
_cell.angle_beta   90.00
_cell.angle_gamma   90.00
#
_symmetry.space_group_name_H-M   'P 1'
#
loop_
_entity.id
_entity.type
_entity.pdbx_description
1 polymer ?
#
loop_
_entity_poly.entity_id
_entity_poly.type
_entity_poly.pdbx_seq_one_letter_code
_entity_poly.pdbx_strand_id
1 'polypeptide(L)'
;MAGIDDALFSDVVWQQALAKFAAVTRLTVVVYGVDEAVVSGPIHPTPLFALFQKAGYQPRIFAECGRRCLAQALDRPAISLVSSYGLAVVGTSLVLE
;
A
#
# COMPACT_ATOMS: atom_id res chain seq x y z
N MET A 1 -22.10 15.35 11.91
CA MET A 1 -22.31 15.40 10.45
C MET A 1 -21.00 14.97 9.82
N ALA A 2 -20.89 13.69 9.47
CA ALA A 2 -19.75 13.19 8.71
C ALA A 2 -19.74 13.94 7.37
N GLY A 3 -18.62 14.61 7.07
CA GLY A 3 -18.47 15.40 5.85
C GLY A 3 -18.54 14.49 4.63
N ILE A 4 -18.82 15.04 3.46
CA ILE A 4 -18.78 14.32 2.18
C ILE A 4 -17.43 13.58 2.01
N ASP A 5 -16.37 14.12 2.62
CA ASP A 5 -15.04 13.53 2.70
C ASP A 5 -15.02 12.18 3.40
N ASP A 6 -15.71 12.01 4.54
CA ASP A 6 -15.75 10.72 5.26
C ASP A 6 -16.39 9.61 4.42
N ALA A 7 -17.33 9.96 3.53
CA ALA A 7 -17.95 9.01 2.61
C ALA A 7 -17.03 8.67 1.43
N LEU A 8 -16.30 9.65 0.89
CA LEU A 8 -15.29 9.47 -0.16
C LEU A 8 -14.10 8.64 0.31
N PHE A 9 -13.72 8.77 1.59
CA PHE A 9 -12.67 8.00 2.24
C PHE A 9 -13.17 6.76 2.96
N SER A 10 -14.44 6.39 2.78
CA SER A 10 -14.95 5.13 3.33
C SER A 10 -14.19 3.95 2.74
N ASP A 11 -13.79 3.01 3.61
CA ASP A 11 -12.99 1.83 3.25
C ASP A 11 -13.62 1.06 2.08
N VAL A 12 -14.95 1.02 2.02
CA VAL A 12 -15.72 0.32 0.99
C VAL A 12 -15.49 0.91 -0.41
N VAL A 13 -15.41 2.24 -0.54
CA VAL A 13 -15.20 2.92 -1.83
C VAL A 13 -13.77 2.70 -2.32
N TRP A 14 -12.77 2.87 -1.43
CA TRP A 14 -11.37 2.66 -1.79
C TRP A 14 -11.04 1.21 -2.07
N GLN A 15 -11.66 0.26 -1.37
CA GLN A 15 -11.40 -1.16 -1.58
C GLN A 15 -11.74 -1.60 -3.02
N GLN A 16 -12.82 -1.11 -3.62
CA GLN A 16 -13.16 -1.42 -5.01
C GLN A 16 -12.16 -0.82 -6.00
N ALA A 17 -11.79 0.44 -5.80
CA ALA A 17 -10.82 1.13 -6.65
C ALA A 17 -9.44 0.43 -6.59
N LEU A 18 -8.97 0.13 -5.38
CA LEU A 18 -7.71 -0.57 -5.14
C LEU A 18 -7.75 -2.00 -5.68
N ALA A 19 -8.87 -2.72 -5.54
CA ALA A 19 -9.03 -4.05 -6.13
C ALA A 19 -8.93 -4.03 -7.67
N LYS A 20 -9.59 -3.06 -8.32
CA LYS A 20 -9.49 -2.89 -9.77
C LYS A 20 -8.08 -2.51 -10.21
N PHE A 21 -7.45 -1.56 -9.54
CA PHE A 21 -6.08 -1.16 -9.80
C PHE A 21 -5.11 -2.35 -9.67
N ALA A 22 -5.20 -3.09 -8.57
CA ALA A 22 -4.35 -4.25 -8.30
C ALA A 22 -4.57 -5.37 -9.33
N ALA A 23 -5.82 -5.61 -9.74
CA ALA A 23 -6.14 -6.60 -10.76
C ALA A 23 -5.59 -6.23 -12.16
N VAL A 24 -5.73 -4.96 -12.58
CA VAL A 24 -5.25 -4.49 -13.89
C VAL A 24 -3.72 -4.47 -13.95
N THR A 25 -3.08 -4.01 -12.88
CA THR A 25 -1.61 -3.94 -12.79
C THR A 25 -0.96 -5.28 -12.45
N ARG A 26 -1.75 -6.27 -12.01
CA ARG A 26 -1.29 -7.56 -11.48
C ARG A 26 -0.32 -7.41 -10.31
N LEU A 27 -0.45 -6.33 -9.55
CA LEU A 27 0.35 -6.05 -8.37
C LEU A 27 -0.41 -6.44 -7.10
N THR A 28 0.33 -6.83 -6.07
CA THR A 28 -0.24 -6.91 -4.72
C THR A 28 -0.10 -5.55 -4.05
N VAL A 29 -1.22 -5.02 -3.53
CA VAL A 29 -1.29 -3.70 -2.92
C VAL A 29 -1.57 -3.82 -1.43
N VAL A 30 -0.84 -3.05 -0.62
CA VAL A 30 -1.04 -2.93 0.83
C VAL A 30 -1.08 -1.45 1.16
N VAL A 31 -2.10 -1.03 1.91
CA VAL A 31 -2.25 0.35 2.36
C VAL A 31 -1.88 0.42 3.83
N TYR A 32 -1.01 1.38 4.15
CA TYR A 32 -0.58 1.67 5.50
C TYR A 32 -1.22 2.97 5.97
N GLY A 33 -1.70 3.00 7.21
CA GLY A 33 -2.12 4.20 7.90
C GLY A 33 -0.92 5.00 8.42
N VAL A 34 -1.20 6.17 8.99
CA VAL A 34 -0.18 7.05 9.57
C VAL A 34 0.60 6.41 10.71
N ASP A 35 -0.01 5.44 11.41
CA ASP A 35 0.60 4.71 12.52
C ASP A 35 1.45 3.50 12.07
N GLU A 36 1.86 3.44 10.80
CA GLU A 36 2.53 2.29 10.16
C GLU A 36 1.73 0.98 10.20
N ALA A 37 0.47 1.02 10.62
CA ALA A 37 -0.43 -0.14 10.64
C ALA A 37 -1.04 -0.39 9.26
N VAL A 38 -1.25 -1.65 8.89
CA VAL A 38 -1.97 -2.00 7.66
C VAL A 38 -3.44 -1.68 7.84
N VAL A 39 -3.97 -0.75 7.02
CA VAL A 39 -5.38 -0.36 7.02
C VAL A 39 -6.17 -1.06 5.92
N SER A 40 -5.50 -1.52 4.85
CA SER A 40 -6.14 -2.30 3.79
C SER A 40 -5.16 -3.24 3.08
N GLY A 41 -5.68 -4.40 2.66
CA GLY A 41 -4.94 -5.44 1.95
C GLY A 41 -4.35 -6.54 2.84
N PRO A 42 -3.53 -7.45 2.27
CA PRO A 42 -3.05 -7.45 0.89
C PRO A 42 -4.16 -7.66 -0.15
N ILE A 43 -4.28 -6.71 -1.07
CA ILE A 43 -5.23 -6.73 -2.19
C ILE A 43 -4.55 -7.39 -3.39
N HIS A 44 -5.25 -8.33 -4.04
CA HIS A 44 -4.71 -9.13 -5.14
C HIS A 44 -3.40 -9.84 -4.77
N PRO A 45 -3.40 -10.76 -3.77
CA PRO A 45 -2.22 -11.52 -3.41
C PRO A 45 -1.83 -12.44 -4.58
N THR A 46 -0.78 -12.06 -5.31
CA THR A 46 -0.30 -12.83 -6.45
C THR A 46 0.33 -14.16 -6.00
N PRO A 47 0.45 -15.17 -6.87
CA PRO A 47 1.20 -16.39 -6.54
C PRO A 47 2.63 -16.10 -6.08
N LEU A 48 3.27 -15.07 -6.66
CA LEU A 48 4.58 -14.59 -6.23
C LEU A 48 4.52 -14.09 -4.78
N PHE A 49 3.57 -13.20 -4.46
CA PHE A 49 3.37 -12.72 -3.09
C PHE A 49 3.15 -13.86 -2.10
N ALA A 50 2.31 -14.84 -2.44
CA ALA A 50 2.04 -16.01 -1.61
C ALA A 50 3.28 -16.89 -1.39
N LEU A 51 4.16 -17.01 -2.38
CA LEU A 51 5.44 -17.74 -2.25
C LEU A 51 6.35 -17.06 -1.22
N PHE A 52 6.47 -15.74 -1.26
CA PHE A 52 7.26 -15.00 -0.27
C PHE A 52 6.63 -15.01 1.12
N GLN A 53 5.29 -15.02 1.22
CA GLN A 53 4.59 -15.21 2.50
C GLN A 53 4.99 -16.51 3.18
N LYS A 54 4.92 -17.62 2.43
CA LYS A 54 5.21 -18.97 2.93
C LYS A 54 6.66 -19.10 3.41
N ALA A 55 7.58 -18.39 2.79
CA ALA A 55 8.98 -18.38 3.16
C ALA A 55 9.34 -17.36 4.27
N GLY A 56 8.34 -16.72 4.89
CA GLY A 56 8.54 -15.80 6.03
C GLY A 56 9.04 -14.40 5.65
N TYR A 57 8.98 -14.04 4.36
CA TYR A 57 9.49 -12.75 3.86
C TYR A 57 8.46 -11.60 3.93
N GLN A 58 7.25 -11.83 4.45
CA GLN A 58 6.26 -10.76 4.72
C GLN A 58 6.32 -10.33 6.20
N PRO A 59 6.18 -9.04 6.57
CA PRO A 59 5.82 -7.83 5.82
C PRO A 59 7.01 -6.87 5.58
N ARG A 60 8.26 -7.29 5.80
CA ARG A 60 9.40 -6.34 5.90
C ARG A 60 9.58 -5.41 4.71
N ILE A 61 9.47 -5.89 3.46
CA ILE A 61 9.72 -5.02 2.29
C ILE A 61 8.59 -4.01 2.06
N PHE A 62 7.33 -4.40 2.30
CA PHE A 62 6.18 -3.50 2.22
C PHE A 62 6.17 -2.51 3.39
N ALA A 63 6.45 -2.99 4.62
CA ALA A 63 6.52 -2.14 5.81
C ALA A 63 7.68 -1.14 5.73
N GLU A 64 8.84 -1.56 5.22
CA GLU A 64 9.97 -0.65 4.98
C GLU A 64 9.60 0.42 3.93
N CYS A 65 8.92 0.03 2.85
CA CYS A 65 8.46 0.99 1.85
C CYS A 65 7.42 1.95 2.45
N GLY A 66 6.47 1.45 3.24
CA GLY A 66 5.48 2.27 3.95
C GLY A 66 6.13 3.27 4.89
N ARG A 67 7.12 2.85 5.69
CA ARG A 67 7.87 3.74 6.58
C ARG A 67 8.60 4.85 5.82
N ARG A 68 9.25 4.52 4.69
CA ARG A 68 9.91 5.53 3.83
C ARG A 68 8.92 6.50 3.22
N CYS A 69 7.76 6.02 2.75
CA CYS A 69 6.69 6.89 2.27
C CYS A 69 6.21 7.86 3.36
N LEU A 70 6.01 7.38 4.59
CA LEU A 70 5.56 8.21 5.71
C LEU A 70 6.59 9.25 6.12
N ALA A 71 7.87 8.87 6.18
CA ALA A 71 8.97 9.78 6.48
C ALA A 71 9.12 10.91 5.45
N GLN A 72 8.69 10.68 4.21
CA GLN A 72 8.79 11.63 3.11
C GLN A 72 7.46 12.33 2.79
N ALA A 73 6.38 12.07 3.53
CA ALA A 73 5.03 12.56 3.20
C ALA A 73 4.90 14.09 3.17
N LEU A 74 5.82 14.81 3.81
CA LEU A 74 5.85 16.28 3.86
C LEU A 74 6.53 16.92 2.63
N ASP A 75 7.32 16.17 1.85
CA ASP A 75 7.96 16.63 0.60
C ASP A 75 7.29 15.95 -0.61
N ARG A 76 6.53 16.70 -1.42
CA ARG A 76 5.76 16.13 -2.55
C ARG A 76 6.50 16.18 -3.90
N PRO A 77 6.27 15.18 -4.80
CA PRO A 77 5.75 13.84 -4.55
C PRO A 77 6.91 12.88 -4.24
N ALA A 78 6.98 12.39 -3.00
CA ALA A 78 7.98 11.40 -2.63
C ALA A 78 7.55 9.98 -3.04
N ILE A 79 8.08 9.51 -4.17
CA ILE A 79 8.01 8.09 -4.55
C ILE A 79 9.13 7.36 -3.80
N SER A 80 8.75 6.34 -3.03
CA SER A 80 9.69 5.45 -2.37
C SER A 80 9.85 4.14 -3.15
N LEU A 81 11.10 3.72 -3.34
CA LEU A 81 11.45 2.44 -3.92
C LEU A 81 12.24 1.63 -2.90
N VAL A 82 11.77 0.41 -2.62
CA VAL A 82 12.50 -0.56 -1.79
C VAL A 82 12.68 -1.84 -2.59
N SER A 83 13.93 -2.26 -2.77
CA SER A 83 14.27 -3.49 -3.47
C SER A 83 14.99 -4.48 -2.58
N SER A 84 14.60 -5.75 -2.64
CA SER A 84 15.31 -6.84 -1.98
C SER A 84 14.96 -8.17 -2.65
N TYR A 85 15.88 -9.14 -2.64
CA TYR A 85 15.69 -10.48 -3.20
C TYR A 85 15.18 -10.51 -4.65
N GLY A 86 15.62 -9.55 -5.49
CA GLY A 86 15.16 -9.43 -6.88
C GLY A 86 13.72 -8.90 -7.03
N LEU A 87 13.08 -8.49 -5.94
CA LEU A 87 11.78 -7.81 -5.92
C LEU A 87 11.97 -6.32 -5.70
N ALA A 88 10.99 -5.55 -6.17
CA ALA A 88 10.84 -4.14 -5.86
C ALA A 88 9.42 -3.85 -5.38
N VAL A 89 9.30 -2.99 -4.37
CA VAL A 89 8.06 -2.36 -3.93
C VAL A 89 8.19 -0.88 -4.21
N VAL A 90 7.20 -0.35 -4.91
CA VAL A 90 7.03 1.09 -5.13
C VAL A 90 5.90 1.57 -4.24
N GLY A 91 6.15 2.63 -3.50
CA GLY A 91 5.17 3.27 -2.65
C GLY A 91 5.10 4.76 -2.91
N THR A 92 3.94 5.34 -2.64
CA THR A 92 3.72 6.77 -2.64
C THR A 92 2.89 7.13 -1.42
N SER A 93 3.18 8.25 -0.78
CA SER A 93 2.30 8.81 0.24
C SER A 93 1.03 9.36 -0.42
N LEU A 94 -0.14 9.02 0.10
CA LEU A 94 -1.39 9.68 -0.25
C LEU A 94 -1.59 10.83 0.73
N VAL A 95 -1.45 12.06 0.26
CA VAL A 95 -1.80 13.25 1.04
C VAL A 95 -3.08 13.81 0.43
N LEU A 96 -4.15 13.77 1.20
CA LEU A 96 -5.45 14.34 0.84
C LEU A 96 -5.37 15.84 1.18
N GLU A 97 -5.67 16.70 0.21
CA GLU A 97 -5.79 18.15 0.41
C GLU A 97 -7.17 18.52 0.95
#